data_AF-A0A1V1UK03-F1
#
_entry.id   AF-A0A1V1UK03-F1
#
_cell.length_a   1.000
_cell.length_b   1.000
_cell.length_c   1.000
_cell.angle_alpha   90.00
_cell.angle_beta   90.00
_cell.angle_gamma   90.00
#
_symmetry.space_group_name_H-M   'P 1'
#
loop_
_entity.id
_entity.type
_entity.pdbx_description
1 polymer ?
#
loop_
_entity_poly.entity_id
_entity_poly.type
_entity_poly.pdbx_seq_one_letter_code
_entity_poly.pdbx_strand_id
1 'polypeptide(L)'
;MALIAAGAIDGLSIGYRTLRATKSDKGRRLLQELELWEVSLVTFPMLPSARVAAKGERPEDETLRDLAAVFDAARREMART
;
A
#
# COMPACT_ATOMS: atom_id res chain seq x y z
N MET A 1 3.55 -10.80 -11.43
CA MET A 1 2.94 -9.52 -11.02
C MET A 1 4.04 -8.49 -10.80
N ALA A 2 4.68 -8.07 -11.88
CA ALA A 2 4.70 -6.65 -12.14
C ALA A 2 5.62 -5.75 -11.29
N LEU A 3 4.92 -4.72 -10.86
CA LEU A 3 5.34 -3.56 -10.11
C LEU A 3 5.45 -3.85 -8.60
N ILE A 4 4.85 -4.95 -8.13
CA ILE A 4 4.92 -5.38 -6.72
C ILE A 4 6.28 -6.01 -6.44
N ALA A 5 6.74 -6.91 -7.33
CA ALA A 5 7.97 -7.68 -7.14
C ALA A 5 9.22 -6.79 -7.11
N ALA A 6 9.19 -5.69 -7.86
CA ALA A 6 10.30 -4.77 -7.96
C ALA A 6 10.15 -3.52 -7.07
N GLY A 7 9.24 -3.54 -6.09
CA GLY A 7 9.12 -2.50 -5.07
C GLY A 7 8.55 -1.16 -5.53
N ALA A 8 8.11 -1.04 -6.78
CA ALA A 8 7.52 0.19 -7.30
C ALA A 8 6.11 0.47 -6.78
N ILE A 9 5.33 -0.58 -6.56
CA ILE A 9 3.98 -0.49 -6.01
C ILE A 9 3.84 -1.58 -4.96
N ASP A 10 4.16 -1.22 -3.73
CA ASP A 10 4.09 -2.09 -2.57
C ASP A 10 3.05 -1.62 -1.55
N GLY A 11 2.42 -0.46 -1.76
CA GLY A 11 1.41 0.10 -0.87
C GLY A 11 0.06 -0.55 -1.06
N LEU A 12 -0.72 -0.62 0.03
CA LEU A 12 -2.08 -1.12 0.04
C LEU A 12 -3.05 -0.02 0.45
N SER A 13 -4.14 0.11 -0.29
CA SER A 13 -5.34 0.81 0.16
C SER A 13 -6.45 -0.21 0.41
N ILE A 14 -7.18 -0.03 1.49
CA ILE A 14 -8.25 -0.94 1.92
C ILE A 14 -9.54 -0.14 2.02
N GLY A 15 -10.48 -0.44 1.12
CA GLY A 15 -11.85 0.05 1.22
C GLY A 15 -12.61 -0.79 2.24
N TYR A 16 -13.22 -0.14 3.23
CA TYR A 16 -14.00 -0.81 4.26
C TYR A 16 -15.25 -0.01 4.66
N ARG A 17 -16.28 -0.73 5.12
CA ARG A 17 -17.45 -0.15 5.78
C ARG A 17 -17.33 -0.33 7.28
N THR A 18 -17.48 0.76 8.03
CA THR A 18 -17.48 0.67 9.50
C THR A 18 -18.81 0.14 10.01
N LEU A 19 -18.78 -0.95 10.77
CA LEU A 19 -19.96 -1.49 11.44
C LEU A 19 -20.07 -0.97 12.88
N ARG A 20 -18.93 -0.93 13.60
CA ARG A 20 -18.86 -0.38 14.96
C ARG A 20 -17.58 0.40 15.20
N ALA A 21 -17.71 1.59 15.79
CA ALA A 21 -16.59 2.40 16.23
C ALA A 21 -16.94 3.21 17.48
N THR A 22 -15.95 3.48 18.31
CA THR A 22 -16.08 4.30 19.53
C THR A 22 -15.09 5.46 19.51
N LYS A 23 -15.31 6.46 20.35
CA LYS A 23 -14.36 7.56 20.56
C LYS A 23 -13.57 7.26 21.84
N SER A 24 -12.24 7.27 21.76
CA SER A 24 -11.38 7.18 22.94
C SER A 24 -11.45 8.47 23.76
N ASP A 25 -11.02 8.41 25.01
CA ASP A 25 -10.93 9.56 25.92
C ASP A 25 -10.06 10.69 25.37
N LYS A 26 -9.11 10.35 24.47
CA LYS A 26 -8.24 11.31 23.75
C LYS A 26 -8.86 11.81 22.44
N GLY A 27 -10.15 11.57 22.23
CA GLY A 27 -10.90 12.00 21.05
C GLY A 27 -10.64 11.20 19.76
N ARG A 28 -9.74 10.21 19.78
CA ARG A 28 -9.44 9.36 18.61
C ARG A 28 -10.57 8.37 18.32
N ARG A 29 -10.87 8.13 17.05
CA ARG A 29 -11.83 7.11 16.61
C ARG A 29 -11.18 5.73 16.66
N LEU A 30 -11.79 4.79 17.38
CA LEU A 30 -11.39 3.39 17.46
C LEU A 30 -12.38 2.55 16.66
N LEU A 31 -11.90 1.92 15.60
CA LEU A 31 -12.68 1.02 14.77
C LEU A 31 -12.69 -0.37 15.44
N GLN A 32 -13.85 -0.87 15.83
CA GLN A 32 -13.98 -2.16 16.52
C GLN A 32 -14.40 -3.28 15.56
N GLU A 33 -15.31 -2.97 14.63
CA GLU A 33 -15.78 -3.90 13.62
C GLU A 33 -15.87 -3.22 12.27
N LEU A 34 -15.27 -3.87 11.28
CA LEU A 34 -15.18 -3.40 9.90
C LEU A 34 -15.57 -4.54 8.96
N GLU A 35 -16.29 -4.21 7.91
CA GLU A 35 -16.49 -5.07 6.75
C GLU A 35 -15.51 -4.63 5.67
N LEU A 36 -14.61 -5.54 5.27
CA LEU A 36 -13.63 -5.28 4.22
C LEU A 36 -14.27 -5.49 2.85
N TRP A 37 -14.13 -4.51 1.97
CA TRP A 37 -14.82 -4.50 0.69
C TRP A 37 -13.85 -4.70 -0.48
N GLU A 38 -12.75 -3.94 -0.50
CA GLU A 38 -11.73 -4.04 -1.53
C GLU A 38 -10.33 -3.84 -0.96
N VAL A 39 -9.35 -4.42 -1.66
CA VAL A 39 -7.93 -4.17 -1.42
C VAL A 39 -7.29 -3.85 -2.76
N SER A 40 -6.68 -2.66 -2.85
CA SER A 40 -6.01 -2.18 -4.07
C SER A 40 -4.54 -1.87 -3.81
N LEU A 41 -3.72 -2.02 -4.86
CA LEU A 41 -2.31 -1.65 -4.84
C LEU A 41 -2.17 -0.17 -5.17
N VAL A 42 -1.40 0.55 -4.36
CA VAL A 42 -1.22 1.99 -4.48
C VAL A 42 0.25 2.36 -4.34
N THR A 43 0.66 3.42 -5.04
CA THR A 43 2.02 3.94 -4.93
C THR A 43 2.23 4.66 -3.60
N PHE A 44 1.22 5.35 -3.06
CA PHE A 44 1.34 6.12 -1.82
C PHE A 44 0.24 5.71 -0.83
N PRO A 45 0.52 4.76 0.09
CA PRO A 45 -0.47 4.40 1.10
C PRO A 45 -0.57 5.49 2.17
N MET A 46 -1.79 5.75 2.65
CA MET A 46 -2.06 6.70 3.73
C MET A 46 -1.42 6.28 5.05
N LEU A 47 -1.28 4.96 5.29
CA LEU A 47 -0.53 4.40 6.41
C LEU A 47 0.84 3.89 5.90
N PRO A 48 1.97 4.43 6.38
CA PRO A 48 3.30 4.03 5.88
C PRO A 48 3.62 2.54 6.00
N SER A 49 3.02 1.85 6.98
CA SER A 49 3.19 0.42 7.24
C SER A 49 2.26 -0.48 6.43
N ALA A 50 1.29 0.08 5.67
CA ALA A 50 0.41 -0.70 4.82
C ALA A 50 1.13 -1.11 3.53
N ARG A 51 2.10 -2.03 3.67
CA ARG A 51 2.93 -2.52 2.57
C ARG A 51 2.91 -4.04 2.43
N VAL A 52 3.06 -4.52 1.21
CA VAL A 52 3.19 -5.95 0.89
C VAL A 52 4.61 -6.42 1.22
N ALA A 53 4.75 -7.36 2.17
CA ALA A 53 6.06 -7.71 2.74
C ALA A 53 6.93 -8.65 1.88
N ALA A 54 6.37 -9.45 0.96
CA ALA A 54 7.12 -10.27 -0.01
C ALA A 54 6.18 -10.96 -1.03
N LYS A 55 6.67 -11.25 -2.25
CA LYS A 55 6.07 -12.27 -3.14
C LYS A 55 7.15 -13.03 -3.93
N GLY A 56 6.96 -14.34 -4.09
CA GLY A 56 7.94 -15.30 -4.63
C GLY A 56 8.42 -15.08 -6.07
N GLU A 57 9.66 -15.51 -6.32
CA GLU A 57 10.50 -15.21 -7.49
C GLU A 57 10.05 -15.92 -8.78
N ARG A 58 10.06 -15.21 -9.92
CA ARG A 58 9.89 -15.80 -11.27
C ARG A 58 10.81 -15.11 -12.31
N PRO A 59 11.16 -15.75 -13.44
CA PRO A 59 12.21 -15.25 -14.34
C PRO A 59 11.89 -13.99 -15.16
N GLU A 60 10.62 -13.60 -15.27
CA GLU A 60 10.13 -12.43 -16.03
C GLU A 60 10.31 -11.08 -15.30
N ASP A 61 11.27 -11.03 -14.38
CA ASP A 61 11.48 -9.95 -13.40
C ASP A 61 12.40 -8.82 -13.90
N GLU A 62 13.19 -8.98 -14.97
CA GLU A 62 14.16 -7.95 -15.40
C GLU A 62 13.50 -6.67 -15.95
N THR A 63 12.66 -6.76 -16.99
CA THR A 63 11.93 -5.59 -17.52
C THR A 63 11.03 -4.93 -16.45
N LEU A 64 10.52 -5.74 -15.53
CA LEU A 64 9.73 -5.31 -14.39
C LEU A 64 10.55 -4.52 -13.37
N ARG A 65 11.79 -4.95 -13.12
CA ARG A 65 12.74 -4.27 -12.23
C ARG A 65 13.10 -2.89 -12.73
N ASP A 66 13.37 -2.76 -14.03
CA ASP A 66 13.68 -1.46 -14.64
C ASP A 66 12.51 -0.48 -14.54
N LEU A 67 11.31 -0.95 -14.91
CA LEU A 67 10.09 -0.14 -14.79
C LEU A 67 9.84 0.28 -13.34
N ALA A 68 10.13 -0.61 -12.40
CA ALA A 68 9.92 -0.30 -11.00
C ALA A 68 10.94 0.69 -10.41
N ALA A 69 12.20 0.61 -10.83
CA ALA A 69 13.21 1.59 -10.45
C ALA A 69 12.81 3.01 -10.87
N VAL A 70 12.19 3.17 -12.06
CA VAL A 70 11.65 4.45 -12.53
C VAL A 70 10.53 4.96 -11.62
N PHE A 71 9.57 4.11 -11.26
CA PHE A 71 8.48 4.48 -10.37
C PHE A 71 8.95 4.84 -8.96
N ASP A 72 9.93 4.11 -8.41
CA ASP A 72 10.47 4.42 -7.08
C ASP A 72 11.26 5.74 -7.08
N ALA A 73 12.02 6.03 -8.14
CA ALA A 73 12.68 7.33 -8.30
C ALA A 73 11.67 8.49 -8.32
N ALA A 74 10.62 8.38 -9.15
CA ALA A 74 9.56 9.38 -9.23
C ALA A 74 8.83 9.55 -7.89
N ARG A 75 8.57 8.44 -7.19
CA ARG A 75 7.96 8.43 -5.85
C ARG A 75 8.79 9.23 -4.84
N ARG A 76 10.10 9.02 -4.81
CA ARG A 76 11.02 9.73 -3.89
C ARG A 76 11.13 11.20 -4.21
N GLU A 77 11.01 11.59 -5.47
CA GLU A 77 10.96 13.00 -5.87
C GLU A 77 9.68 13.68 -5.38
N MET A 78 8.51 13.06 -5.60
CA MET A 78 7.23 13.63 -5.16
C MET A 78 7.08 13.70 -3.63
N ALA A 79 7.70 12.80 -2.88
CA ALA A 79 7.66 12.81 -1.41
C ALA A 79 8.55 13.90 -0.77
N ARG A 80 9.41 14.57 -1.55
CA ARG A 80 10.27 15.68 -1.09
C ARG A 80 9.66 17.07 -1.31
N THR A 81 8.54 17.15 -2.01
CA THR A 81 7.75 18.36 -2.27
C THR A 81 6.66 18.52 -1.22
#